data_AF-A0A9W9VLU4-F1
#
_entry.id   AF-A0A9W9VLU4-F1
#
_cell.length_a   1.000
_cell.length_b   1.000
_cell.length_c   1.000
_cell.angle_alpha   90.00
_cell.angle_beta   90.00
_cell.angle_gamma   90.00
#
_symmetry.space_group_name_H-M   'P 1'
#
loop_
_entity.id
_entity.type
_entity.pdbx_description
1 polymer ?
#
loop_
_entity_poly.entity_id
_entity_poly.type
_entity_poly.pdbx_seq_one_letter_code
_entity_poly.pdbx_strand_id
1 'polypeptide(L)'
;MAQFSTLPAELRQMIWEFALPARVVEMGEPCDPDIIPEEDLRRAWILNKKHPAIAYVCWESRQIALAKSKLRRGVILAPDSIPDDRWWWKSTDIIHFNAPPDIINAAQSCRLADALLDLMKVPILRKKVSISADVVHPFLRFRNRSDLSSSLAWEVICSAKTCIISLHTVCIRATNEQARELGLFGNGDEPAQLIDPFDKAAIQRFRQLWNNTKKEVSSIKFFETIDTERFTFRLERWLAEMSAEYINFKWTSPPFPTPNPRDLIALLRRYPAQRHTPKAKLYLAGFPTLEPRIMFRLCPPAVVDQVIT
;
A
#
# COMPACT_ATOMS: atom_id res chain seq x y z
N MET A 1 22.96 19.42 19.68
CA MET A 1 22.65 20.41 18.62
C MET A 1 23.86 21.21 18.16
N ALA A 2 24.82 21.58 19.01
CA ALA A 2 25.98 22.43 18.62
C ALA A 2 26.89 21.86 17.51
N GLN A 3 26.97 20.53 17.34
CA GLN A 3 27.81 19.90 16.31
C GLN A 3 27.17 19.86 14.92
N PHE A 4 25.83 19.94 14.80
CA PHE A 4 25.19 19.88 13.48
C PHE A 4 25.45 21.16 12.69
N SER A 5 25.33 22.33 13.34
CA SER A 5 25.58 23.64 12.74
C SER A 5 27.02 23.86 12.29
N THR A 6 27.98 23.09 12.83
CA THR A 6 29.40 23.16 12.44
C THR A 6 29.72 22.32 11.20
N LEU A 7 28.78 21.50 10.72
CA LEU A 7 28.97 20.72 9.50
C LEU A 7 28.90 21.64 8.25
N PRO A 8 29.69 21.34 7.20
CA PRO A 8 29.52 21.91 5.88
C PRO A 8 28.07 21.83 5.39
N ALA A 9 27.65 22.82 4.61
CA ALA A 9 26.27 22.93 4.14
C ALA A 9 25.82 21.69 3.37
N GLU A 10 26.71 21.09 2.59
CA GLU A 10 26.47 19.89 1.80
C GLU A 10 26.14 18.69 2.70
N LEU A 11 26.88 18.51 3.80
CA LEU A 11 26.62 17.42 4.75
C LEU A 11 25.33 17.64 5.51
N ARG A 12 25.02 18.88 5.92
CA ARG A 12 23.73 19.20 6.56
C ARG A 12 22.57 18.90 5.62
N GLN A 13 22.68 19.28 4.36
CA GLN A 13 21.66 18.97 3.34
C GLN A 13 21.50 17.46 3.15
N MET A 14 22.59 16.70 3.04
CA MET A 14 22.52 15.24 2.92
C MET A 14 21.86 14.59 4.13
N ILE A 15 22.15 15.07 5.35
CA ILE A 15 21.51 14.58 6.57
C ILE A 15 20.00 14.86 6.55
N TRP A 16 19.60 16.07 6.14
CA TRP A 16 18.18 16.40 6.02
C TRP A 16 17.48 15.59 4.93
N GLU A 17 18.12 15.37 3.79
CA GLU A 17 17.58 14.50 2.74
C GLU A 17 17.44 13.06 3.22
N PHE A 18 18.40 12.56 3.98
CA PHE A 18 18.36 11.22 4.56
C PHE A 18 17.27 11.07 5.63
N ALA A 19 16.98 12.15 6.36
CA ALA A 19 15.97 12.16 7.41
C ALA A 19 14.53 12.39 6.89
N LEU A 20 14.34 12.57 5.58
CA LEU A 20 13.00 12.56 4.98
C LEU A 20 12.39 11.15 5.10
N PRO A 21 11.11 11.04 5.49
CA PRO A 21 10.48 9.73 5.67
C PRO A 21 10.24 9.01 4.34
N ALA A 22 10.16 7.69 4.40
CA ALA A 22 9.76 6.84 3.28
C ALA A 22 8.30 6.44 3.45
N ARG A 23 7.38 7.25 2.91
CA ARG A 23 5.96 7.15 3.25
C ARG A 23 5.21 6.25 2.29
N VAL A 24 4.15 5.63 2.81
CA VAL A 24 3.11 5.03 1.98
C VAL A 24 2.01 6.08 1.80
N VAL A 25 1.91 6.64 0.59
CA VAL A 25 0.94 7.68 0.24
C VAL A 25 -0.33 7.02 -0.29
N GLU A 26 -1.41 7.15 0.46
CA GLU A 26 -2.64 6.42 0.22
C GLU A 26 -3.58 7.17 -0.74
N MET A 27 -4.00 6.48 -1.80
CA MET A 27 -4.98 6.86 -2.79
C MET A 27 -6.29 6.12 -2.50
N GLY A 28 -7.38 6.88 -2.38
CA GLY A 28 -8.65 6.37 -1.88
C GLY A 28 -8.70 6.38 -0.35
N GLU A 29 -9.86 6.77 0.17
CA GLU A 29 -10.15 6.72 1.60
C GLU A 29 -10.22 5.24 2.02
N PRO A 30 -9.44 4.83 3.03
CA PRO A 30 -9.57 3.48 3.55
C PRO A 30 -10.91 3.33 4.25
N CYS A 31 -11.65 2.28 3.91
CA CYS A 31 -12.77 1.81 4.70
C CYS A 31 -12.50 0.34 5.00
N ASP A 32 -12.45 0.02 6.28
CA ASP A 32 -12.38 -1.35 6.75
C ASP A 32 -13.50 -1.52 7.77
N PRO A 33 -14.54 -2.31 7.45
CA PRO A 33 -15.68 -2.47 8.33
C PRO A 33 -15.30 -3.15 9.65
N ASP A 34 -14.15 -3.84 9.69
CA ASP A 34 -13.67 -4.53 10.89
C ASP A 34 -12.89 -3.60 11.84
N ILE A 35 -12.70 -2.31 11.47
CA ILE A 35 -12.00 -1.29 12.26
C ILE A 35 -13.02 -0.32 12.85
N ILE A 36 -13.14 -0.33 14.18
CA ILE A 36 -14.07 0.54 14.92
C ILE A 36 -13.28 1.33 15.99
N PRO A 37 -13.40 2.67 16.02
CA PRO A 37 -14.29 3.51 15.21
C PRO A 37 -13.68 3.92 13.84
N GLU A 38 -14.54 4.02 12.82
CA GLU A 38 -14.17 4.47 11.45
C GLU A 38 -13.50 5.86 11.44
N GLU A 39 -13.82 6.70 12.44
CA GLU A 39 -13.23 8.03 12.60
C GLU A 39 -11.71 7.99 12.82
N ASP A 40 -11.18 7.01 13.56
CA ASP A 40 -9.75 6.86 13.82
C ASP A 40 -9.02 6.50 12.52
N LEU A 41 -9.64 5.67 11.68
CA LEU A 41 -9.14 5.27 10.37
C LEU A 41 -9.07 6.46 9.41
N ARG A 42 -10.15 7.24 9.34
CA ARG A 42 -10.24 8.46 8.52
C ARG A 42 -9.23 9.50 8.98
N ARG A 43 -9.10 9.71 10.30
CA ARG A 43 -8.13 10.63 10.89
C ARG A 43 -6.71 10.21 10.55
N ALA A 44 -6.36 8.93 10.69
CA ALA A 44 -5.05 8.42 10.29
C ALA A 44 -4.73 8.70 8.82
N TRP A 45 -5.70 8.46 7.93
CA TRP A 45 -5.56 8.76 6.50
C TRP A 45 -5.35 10.25 6.23
N ILE A 46 -6.07 11.14 6.93
CA ILE A 46 -5.88 12.60 6.82
C ILE A 46 -4.50 13.01 7.35
N LEU A 47 -4.06 12.46 8.48
CA LEU A 47 -2.72 12.72 9.03
C LEU A 47 -1.63 12.29 8.06
N ASN A 48 -1.84 11.19 7.33
CA ASN A 48 -0.92 10.70 6.31
C ASN A 48 -0.78 11.64 5.08
N LYS A 49 -1.53 12.74 5.01
CA LYS A 49 -1.37 13.77 3.96
C LYS A 49 -0.54 14.98 4.40
N LYS A 50 -0.31 15.14 5.71
CA LYS A 50 0.41 16.30 6.27
C LYS A 50 1.87 16.32 5.83
N HIS A 51 2.50 17.48 5.88
CA HIS A 51 3.95 17.59 5.73
C HIS A 51 4.66 16.78 6.83
N PRO A 52 5.81 16.16 6.52
CA PRO A 52 6.59 15.43 7.50
C PRO A 52 7.12 16.38 8.58
N ALA A 53 7.31 15.88 9.81
CA ALA A 53 7.73 16.69 10.95
C ALA A 53 9.04 17.46 10.69
N ILE A 54 9.94 16.87 9.91
CA ILE A 54 11.19 17.49 9.45
C ILE A 54 10.98 18.84 8.76
N ALA A 55 9.85 19.07 8.07
CA ALA A 55 9.53 20.35 7.44
C ALA A 55 9.32 21.52 8.44
N TYR A 56 9.16 21.21 9.73
CA TYR A 56 8.90 22.16 10.80
C TYR A 56 10.11 22.42 11.72
N VAL A 57 11.22 21.70 11.54
CA VAL A 57 12.41 21.78 12.43
C VAL A 57 13.13 23.13 12.30
N CYS A 58 13.53 23.51 11.09
CA CYS A 58 14.22 24.76 10.81
C CYS A 58 14.05 25.17 9.34
N TRP A 59 14.52 26.37 8.99
CA TRP A 59 14.44 26.88 7.62
C TRP A 59 15.11 25.96 6.58
N GLU A 60 16.33 25.49 6.86
CA GLU A 60 17.09 24.63 5.94
C GLU A 60 16.34 23.32 5.65
N SER A 61 15.89 22.65 6.71
CA SER A 61 15.12 21.43 6.63
C SER A 61 13.80 21.61 5.86
N ARG A 62 13.09 22.72 6.11
CA ARG A 62 11.87 23.08 5.39
C ARG A 62 12.10 23.25 3.89
N GLN A 63 13.17 23.94 3.50
CA GLN A 63 13.51 24.14 2.09
C GLN A 63 13.74 22.80 1.38
N ILE A 64 14.42 21.86 2.04
CA ILE A 64 14.66 20.52 1.51
C ILE A 64 13.34 19.76 1.35
N ALA A 65 12.50 19.73 2.39
CA ALA A 65 11.21 19.05 2.34
C ALA A 65 10.28 19.61 1.23
N LEU A 66 10.26 20.93 1.02
CA LEU A 66 9.47 21.59 -0.02
C LEU A 66 10.05 21.40 -1.44
N ALA A 67 11.37 21.38 -1.57
CA ALA A 67 12.03 21.17 -2.86
C ALA A 67 11.77 19.75 -3.40
N LYS A 68 11.61 18.78 -2.52
CA LYS A 68 11.38 17.37 -2.88
C LYS A 68 9.90 17.02 -3.12
N SER A 69 8.97 17.82 -2.61
CA SER A 69 7.53 17.57 -2.72
C SER A 69 6.85 18.13 -3.98
N LYS A 70 7.50 19.05 -4.70
CA LYS A 70 6.90 19.65 -5.89
C LYS A 70 7.05 18.73 -7.10
N LEU A 71 5.93 18.41 -7.76
CA LEU A 71 5.94 18.07 -9.18
C LEU A 71 6.74 19.14 -9.94
N ARG A 72 7.61 18.72 -10.87
CA ARG A 72 8.41 19.66 -11.68
C ARG A 72 7.45 20.67 -12.33
N ARG A 73 7.76 21.97 -12.24
CA ARG A 73 7.02 23.01 -12.99
C ARG A 73 6.92 22.58 -14.46
N GLY A 74 5.70 22.62 -15.00
CA GLY A 74 5.41 22.22 -16.38
C GLY A 74 4.73 20.86 -16.55
N VAL A 75 4.57 20.07 -15.48
CA VAL A 75 3.65 18.92 -15.50
C VAL A 75 2.24 19.46 -15.27
N ILE A 76 1.52 19.74 -16.36
CA ILE A 76 0.08 20.00 -16.32
C ILE A 76 -0.59 18.66 -16.08
N LEU A 77 -0.95 18.39 -14.83
CA LEU A 77 -1.93 17.35 -14.51
C LEU A 77 -3.26 17.76 -15.16
N ALA A 78 -4.03 16.80 -15.68
CA ALA A 78 -5.33 17.12 -16.26
C ALA A 78 -6.21 17.81 -15.20
N PRO A 79 -7.17 18.67 -15.58
CA PRO A 79 -8.07 19.32 -14.62
C PRO A 79 -8.77 18.34 -13.66
N ASP A 80 -8.92 17.09 -14.09
CA ASP A 80 -9.56 15.99 -13.37
C ASP A 80 -8.55 15.03 -12.69
N SER A 81 -7.24 15.26 -12.88
CA SER A 81 -6.20 14.51 -12.20
C SER A 81 -6.18 14.86 -10.72
N ILE A 82 -5.73 13.90 -9.91
CA ILE A 82 -5.72 13.95 -8.45
C ILE A 82 -5.28 15.33 -7.92
N PRO A 83 -6.13 16.07 -7.15
CA PRO A 83 -5.74 17.35 -6.58
C PRO A 83 -4.57 17.14 -5.61
N ASP A 84 -3.43 17.73 -5.96
CA ASP A 84 -2.11 17.52 -5.37
C ASP A 84 -1.85 18.53 -4.24
N ASP A 85 -2.68 18.49 -3.20
CA ASP A 85 -2.40 19.15 -1.92
C ASP A 85 -1.58 18.25 -0.98
N ARG A 86 -1.25 17.03 -1.43
CA ARG A 86 -0.54 16.01 -0.65
C ARG A 86 0.96 16.18 -0.78
N TRP A 87 1.66 16.11 0.35
CA TRP A 87 3.12 15.99 0.33
C TRP A 87 3.50 14.55 -0.05
N TRP A 88 4.29 14.39 -1.11
CA TRP A 88 4.91 13.10 -1.47
C TRP A 88 6.27 13.30 -2.11
N TRP A 89 7.17 12.36 -1.89
CA TRP A 89 8.54 12.37 -2.39
C TRP A 89 8.80 11.21 -3.37
N LYS A 90 8.95 11.58 -4.65
CA LYS A 90 9.08 10.66 -5.80
C LYS A 90 10.14 9.55 -5.74
N SER A 91 11.15 9.63 -4.86
CA SER A 91 12.24 8.64 -4.84
C SER A 91 12.06 7.55 -3.80
N THR A 92 11.38 7.85 -2.70
CA THR A 92 11.25 6.95 -1.54
C THR A 92 9.84 6.46 -1.36
N ASP A 93 8.86 7.32 -1.62
CA ASP A 93 7.47 7.06 -1.28
C ASP A 93 6.84 6.00 -2.19
N ILE A 94 5.89 5.28 -1.62
CA ILE A 94 5.10 4.25 -2.28
C ILE A 94 3.67 4.77 -2.42
N ILE A 95 3.16 4.84 -3.64
CA ILE A 95 1.76 5.20 -3.88
C ILE A 95 0.92 3.94 -3.68
N HIS A 96 0.04 3.94 -2.68
CA HIS A 96 -0.81 2.81 -2.32
C HIS A 96 -2.27 3.04 -2.72
N PHE A 97 -2.86 2.13 -3.47
CA PHE A 97 -4.27 2.18 -3.87
C PHE A 97 -5.11 1.33 -2.92
N ASN A 98 -5.92 2.01 -2.10
CA ASN A 98 -6.95 1.38 -1.29
C ASN A 98 -8.17 1.06 -2.18
N ALA A 99 -8.72 -0.15 -2.06
CA ALA A 99 -10.09 -0.44 -2.45
C ALA A 99 -10.83 -0.92 -1.20
N PRO A 100 -11.77 -0.12 -0.67
CA PRO A 100 -12.61 -0.62 0.40
C PRO A 100 -13.54 -1.71 -0.15
N PRO A 101 -13.60 -2.91 0.45
CA PRO A 101 -14.62 -3.88 0.12
C PRO A 101 -16.00 -3.34 0.51
N ASP A 102 -17.01 -3.63 -0.30
CA ASP A 102 -18.45 -3.45 -0.01
C ASP A 102 -19.00 -2.01 0.11
N ILE A 103 -18.17 -0.97 0.03
CA ILE A 103 -18.58 0.44 0.25
C ILE A 103 -17.85 1.38 -0.73
N ILE A 104 -17.91 1.09 -2.02
CA ILE A 104 -17.50 2.04 -3.05
C ILE A 104 -18.76 2.53 -3.73
N ASN A 105 -19.23 3.73 -3.37
CA ASN A 105 -20.25 4.36 -4.21
C ASN A 105 -19.67 4.64 -5.61
N ALA A 106 -20.54 4.79 -6.62
CA ALA A 106 -20.09 4.97 -8.00
C ALA A 106 -19.02 6.07 -8.16
N ALA A 107 -19.11 7.16 -7.39
CA ALA A 107 -18.13 8.25 -7.43
C ALA A 107 -16.74 7.85 -6.89
N GLN A 108 -16.67 7.04 -5.83
CA GLN A 108 -15.40 6.49 -5.33
C GLN A 108 -14.77 5.51 -6.33
N SER A 109 -15.60 4.73 -7.04
CA SER A 109 -15.13 3.78 -8.06
C SER A 109 -14.51 4.51 -9.24
N CYS A 110 -15.20 5.54 -9.75
CA CYS A 110 -14.67 6.39 -10.82
C CYS A 110 -13.34 7.04 -10.41
N ARG A 111 -13.24 7.61 -9.21
CA ARG A 111 -11.98 8.22 -8.73
C ARG A 111 -10.83 7.23 -8.62
N LEU A 112 -11.10 6.00 -8.20
CA LEU A 112 -10.10 4.95 -8.15
C LEU A 112 -9.64 4.56 -9.56
N ALA A 113 -10.57 4.43 -10.51
CA ALA A 113 -10.28 4.17 -11.91
C ALA A 113 -9.44 5.31 -12.54
N ASP A 114 -9.81 6.56 -12.30
CA ASP A 114 -9.07 7.74 -12.78
C ASP A 114 -7.65 7.77 -12.21
N ALA A 115 -7.49 7.49 -10.91
CA ALA A 115 -6.18 7.44 -10.27
C ALA A 115 -5.30 6.30 -10.82
N LEU A 116 -5.89 5.16 -11.17
CA LEU A 116 -5.20 4.05 -11.82
C LEU A 116 -4.78 4.40 -13.27
N LEU A 117 -5.65 5.11 -14.02
CA LEU A 117 -5.34 5.62 -15.35
C LEU A 117 -4.24 6.68 -15.33
N ASP A 118 -4.24 7.56 -14.32
CA ASP A 118 -3.18 8.55 -14.11
C ASP A 118 -1.83 7.86 -13.89
N LEU A 119 -1.81 6.75 -13.16
CA LEU A 119 -0.61 5.95 -12.99
C LEU A 119 -0.10 5.38 -14.32
N MET A 120 -1.00 5.09 -15.27
CA MET A 120 -0.60 4.68 -16.60
C MET A 120 -0.03 5.84 -17.44
N LYS A 121 -0.55 7.04 -17.25
CA LYS A 121 -0.19 8.22 -18.06
C LYS A 121 1.01 8.98 -17.53
N VAL A 122 1.31 8.86 -16.24
CA VAL A 122 2.30 9.70 -15.54
C VAL A 122 3.48 8.84 -15.04
N PRO A 123 4.60 8.76 -15.80
CA PRO A 123 5.72 7.86 -15.48
C PRO A 123 6.35 8.09 -14.11
N ILE A 124 6.27 9.32 -13.57
CA ILE A 124 6.83 9.63 -12.25
C ILE A 124 6.07 8.91 -11.12
N LEU A 125 4.80 8.58 -11.31
CA LEU A 125 3.98 7.85 -10.33
C LEU A 125 4.21 6.32 -10.37
N ARG A 126 4.90 5.81 -11.40
CA ARG A 126 5.11 4.37 -11.62
C ARG A 126 6.29 3.75 -10.87
N LYS A 127 7.09 4.55 -10.15
CA LYS A 127 8.37 4.05 -9.58
C LYS A 127 8.18 3.00 -8.49
N LYS A 128 7.24 3.22 -7.56
CA LYS A 128 6.88 2.28 -6.51
C LYS A 128 5.38 2.36 -6.26
N VAL A 129 4.67 1.32 -6.66
CA VAL A 129 3.21 1.25 -6.60
C VAL A 129 2.82 0.07 -5.75
N SER A 130 1.89 0.32 -4.83
CA SER A 130 1.22 -0.69 -4.06
C SER A 130 -0.27 -0.70 -4.36
N ILE A 131 -0.86 -1.88 -4.50
CA ILE A 131 -2.29 -2.05 -4.75
C ILE A 131 -2.85 -2.99 -3.68
N SER A 132 -3.98 -2.66 -3.08
CA SER A 132 -4.68 -3.60 -2.20
C SER A 132 -5.09 -4.84 -2.98
N ALA A 133 -4.92 -6.04 -2.39
CA ALA A 133 -5.37 -7.28 -3.02
C ALA A 133 -6.86 -7.23 -3.39
N ASP A 134 -7.68 -6.52 -2.61
CA ASP A 134 -9.12 -6.37 -2.84
C ASP A 134 -9.48 -5.67 -4.17
N VAL A 135 -8.55 -4.91 -4.77
CA VAL A 135 -8.70 -4.26 -6.09
C VAL A 135 -8.72 -5.30 -7.22
N VAL A 136 -8.00 -6.42 -7.05
CA VAL A 136 -7.75 -7.38 -8.13
C VAL A 136 -8.40 -8.71 -7.80
N HIS A 137 -7.96 -9.29 -6.69
CA HIS A 137 -8.42 -10.56 -6.17
C HIS A 137 -8.26 -10.54 -4.64
N PRO A 138 -9.36 -10.42 -3.88
CA PRO A 138 -9.31 -10.37 -2.42
C PRO A 138 -8.51 -11.53 -1.83
N PHE A 139 -7.55 -11.22 -0.97
CA PHE A 139 -6.83 -12.24 -0.22
C PHE A 139 -7.71 -12.85 0.87
N LEU A 140 -8.61 -12.03 1.42
CA LEU A 140 -9.59 -12.42 2.43
C LEU A 140 -10.88 -12.96 1.78
N ARG A 141 -11.17 -14.27 1.95
CA ARG A 141 -12.30 -14.94 1.28
C ARG A 141 -13.69 -14.38 1.57
N PHE A 142 -13.83 -13.62 2.66
CA PHE A 142 -15.10 -13.00 3.03
C PHE A 142 -15.26 -11.58 2.47
N ARG A 143 -14.22 -11.02 1.83
CA ARG A 143 -14.29 -9.74 1.14
C ARG A 143 -14.79 -9.97 -0.29
N ASN A 144 -15.73 -9.14 -0.73
CA ASN A 144 -16.12 -9.12 -2.13
C ASN A 144 -15.07 -8.41 -2.98
N ARG A 145 -15.06 -8.71 -4.28
CA ARG A 145 -14.26 -7.95 -5.23
C ARG A 145 -14.81 -6.53 -5.31
N SER A 146 -13.92 -5.55 -5.50
CA SER A 146 -14.35 -4.23 -5.93
C SER A 146 -15.09 -4.32 -7.28
N ASP A 147 -16.12 -3.49 -7.48
CA ASP A 147 -16.83 -3.32 -8.77
C ASP A 147 -15.95 -2.68 -9.86
N LEU A 148 -14.67 -2.45 -9.58
CA LEU A 148 -13.70 -1.95 -10.54
C LEU A 148 -13.52 -2.98 -11.67
N SER A 149 -13.42 -2.49 -12.92
CA SER A 149 -13.08 -3.35 -14.05
C SER A 149 -11.77 -4.09 -13.78
N SER A 150 -11.83 -5.42 -13.70
CA SER A 150 -10.65 -6.27 -13.53
C SER A 150 -9.63 -6.03 -14.65
N SER A 151 -10.06 -5.62 -15.85
CA SER A 151 -9.15 -5.32 -16.95
C SER A 151 -8.22 -4.15 -16.63
N LEU A 152 -8.76 -3.06 -16.05
CA LEU A 152 -7.98 -1.86 -15.72
C LEU A 152 -6.93 -2.17 -14.65
N ALA A 153 -7.31 -2.92 -13.61
CA ALA A 153 -6.38 -3.33 -12.57
C ALA A 153 -5.22 -4.17 -13.16
N TRP A 154 -5.53 -5.13 -14.04
CA TRP A 154 -4.52 -5.93 -14.70
C TRP A 154 -3.65 -5.13 -15.69
N GLU A 155 -4.20 -4.15 -16.40
CA GLU A 155 -3.43 -3.23 -17.25
C GLU A 155 -2.40 -2.45 -16.43
N VAL A 156 -2.79 -1.92 -15.27
CA VAL A 156 -1.88 -1.21 -14.36
C VAL A 156 -0.80 -2.15 -13.84
N ILE A 157 -1.18 -3.32 -13.31
CA ILE A 157 -0.23 -4.30 -12.76
C ILE A 157 0.75 -4.78 -13.85
N CYS A 158 0.28 -5.05 -15.06
CA CYS A 158 1.13 -5.46 -16.18
C CYS A 158 2.02 -4.32 -16.70
N SER A 159 1.61 -3.06 -16.51
CA SER A 159 2.45 -1.91 -16.87
C SER A 159 3.64 -1.74 -15.91
N ALA A 160 3.57 -2.32 -14.71
CA ALA A 160 4.65 -2.34 -13.74
C ALA A 160 5.49 -3.62 -13.90
N LYS A 161 6.83 -3.50 -13.90
CA LYS A 161 7.73 -4.69 -13.86
C LYS A 161 7.56 -5.47 -12.55
N THR A 162 7.38 -4.72 -11.47
CA THR A 162 7.18 -5.21 -10.11
C THR A 162 6.05 -4.42 -9.49
N CYS A 163 5.11 -5.11 -8.86
CA CYS A 163 3.96 -4.49 -8.20
C CYS A 163 3.87 -4.98 -6.76
N ILE A 164 3.81 -4.05 -5.80
CA ILE A 164 3.59 -4.39 -4.41
C ILE A 164 2.10 -4.68 -4.23
N ILE A 165 1.76 -5.84 -3.67
CA ILE A 165 0.37 -6.17 -3.36
C ILE A 165 0.20 -6.18 -1.84
N SER A 166 -0.61 -5.26 -1.32
CA SER A 166 -1.00 -5.31 0.09
C SER A 166 -2.07 -6.39 0.27
N LEU A 167 -1.69 -7.52 0.85
CA LEU A 167 -2.59 -8.67 1.05
C LEU A 167 -3.65 -8.38 2.10
N HIS A 168 -3.29 -7.59 3.11
CA HIS A 168 -4.14 -7.26 4.23
C HIS A 168 -3.65 -5.99 4.90
N THR A 169 -4.58 -5.26 5.50
CA THR A 169 -4.30 -4.06 6.28
C THR A 169 -4.59 -4.36 7.75
N VAL A 170 -3.58 -4.18 8.59
CA VAL A 170 -3.67 -4.30 10.04
C VAL A 170 -3.64 -2.90 10.62
N CYS A 171 -4.73 -2.49 11.26
CA CYS A 171 -4.76 -1.21 11.96
C CYS A 171 -4.47 -1.39 13.43
N ILE A 172 -3.60 -0.54 13.93
CA ILE A 172 -3.15 -0.58 15.31
C ILE A 172 -3.54 0.74 15.96
N ARG A 173 -4.46 0.65 16.91
CA ARG A 173 -4.88 1.78 17.72
C ARG A 173 -3.85 2.05 18.81
N ALA A 174 -2.92 2.97 18.55
CA ALA A 174 -1.86 3.34 19.48
C ALA A 174 -1.51 4.81 19.32
N THR A 175 -0.95 5.44 20.36
CA THR A 175 -0.43 6.80 20.24
C THR A 175 0.92 6.80 19.52
N ASN A 176 1.34 7.97 19.03
CA ASN A 176 2.66 8.13 18.39
C ASN A 176 3.80 7.81 19.36
N GLU A 177 3.63 8.09 20.66
CA GLU A 177 4.62 7.80 21.70
C GLU A 177 4.83 6.30 21.86
N GLN A 178 3.73 5.53 21.95
CA GLN A 178 3.78 4.07 22.05
C GLN A 178 4.45 3.43 20.83
N ALA A 179 4.11 3.92 19.62
CA ALA A 179 4.76 3.50 18.39
C ALA A 179 6.27 3.82 18.38
N ARG A 180 6.64 5.01 18.83
CA ARG A 180 8.02 5.51 18.89
C ARG A 180 8.89 4.70 19.85
N GLU A 181 8.37 4.31 21.01
CA GLU A 181 9.09 3.47 21.98
C GLU A 181 9.54 2.12 21.38
N LEU A 182 8.81 1.62 20.38
CA LEU A 182 9.13 0.39 19.66
C LEU A 182 9.87 0.64 18.33
N GLY A 183 10.22 1.88 18.02
CA GLY A 183 10.87 2.27 16.77
C GLY A 183 10.03 1.96 15.53
N LEU A 184 8.70 2.07 15.62
CA LEU A 184 7.75 1.83 14.54
C LEU A 184 7.23 3.15 13.94
N PHE A 185 6.70 3.06 12.72
CA PHE A 185 6.01 4.17 12.03
C PHE A 185 6.84 5.46 11.88
N GLY A 186 8.17 5.35 11.76
CA GLY A 186 9.04 6.49 11.47
C GLY A 186 8.91 7.64 12.48
N ASN A 187 8.77 7.34 13.77
CA ASN A 187 8.49 8.32 14.84
C ASN A 187 7.17 9.10 14.66
N GLY A 188 6.21 8.56 13.89
CA GLY A 188 4.92 9.15 13.58
C GLY A 188 4.82 9.77 12.17
N ASP A 189 5.93 9.91 11.45
CA ASP A 189 5.95 10.46 10.08
C ASP A 189 5.63 9.42 8.99
N GLU A 190 5.62 8.14 9.34
CA GLU A 190 5.27 7.03 8.45
C GLU A 190 4.07 6.26 9.01
N PRO A 191 2.86 6.86 9.09
CA PRO A 191 1.70 6.25 9.75
C PRO A 191 1.18 5.00 9.03
N ALA A 192 1.65 4.71 7.82
CA ALA A 192 1.42 3.47 7.12
C ALA A 192 2.76 2.88 6.65
N GLN A 193 2.96 1.58 6.87
CA GLN A 193 4.16 0.85 6.48
C GLN A 193 3.79 -0.47 5.81
N LEU A 194 4.50 -0.82 4.73
CA LEU A 194 4.32 -2.08 4.00
C LEU A 194 5.43 -3.05 4.38
N ILE A 195 5.06 -4.13 5.06
CA ILE A 195 6.00 -5.07 5.67
C ILE A 195 5.97 -6.40 4.94
N ASP A 196 7.13 -7.03 4.78
CA ASP A 196 7.22 -8.39 4.27
C ASP A 196 6.50 -9.35 5.23
N PRO A 197 5.49 -10.13 4.78
CA PRO A 197 4.82 -11.09 5.65
C PRO A 197 5.77 -12.14 6.27
N PHE A 198 6.94 -12.35 5.69
CA PHE A 198 7.95 -13.29 6.17
C PHE A 198 9.03 -12.64 7.05
N ASP A 199 9.03 -11.31 7.21
CA ASP A 199 9.88 -10.62 8.18
C ASP A 199 9.30 -10.77 9.60
N LYS A 200 9.56 -11.94 10.19
CA LYS A 200 9.08 -12.29 11.53
C LYS A 200 9.50 -11.29 12.59
N ALA A 201 10.68 -10.68 12.46
CA ALA A 201 11.18 -9.70 13.42
C ALA A 201 10.37 -8.40 13.36
N ALA A 202 10.07 -7.91 12.16
CA ALA A 202 9.17 -6.76 11.98
C ALA A 202 7.75 -7.07 12.48
N ILE A 203 7.15 -8.18 12.04
CA ILE A 203 5.80 -8.60 12.45
C ILE A 203 5.68 -8.71 13.97
N GLN A 204 6.69 -9.26 14.65
CA GLN A 204 6.67 -9.39 16.10
C GLN A 204 6.69 -8.03 16.83
N ARG A 205 7.39 -7.01 16.30
CA ARG A 205 7.36 -5.65 16.86
C ARG A 205 5.96 -5.02 16.73
N PHE A 206 5.29 -5.20 15.59
CA PHE A 206 3.91 -4.76 15.42
C PHE A 206 2.94 -5.51 16.33
N ARG A 207 3.14 -6.83 16.51
CA ARG A 207 2.37 -7.64 17.45
C ARG A 207 2.54 -7.15 18.89
N GLN A 208 3.76 -6.76 19.29
CA GLN A 208 4.03 -6.18 20.60
C GLN A 208 3.26 -4.87 20.80
N LEU A 209 3.31 -3.95 19.82
CA LEU A 209 2.55 -2.70 19.87
C LEU A 209 1.05 -2.98 20.02
N TRP A 210 0.51 -3.89 19.21
CA TRP A 210 -0.90 -4.26 19.23
C TRP A 210 -1.33 -4.93 20.55
N ASN A 211 -0.48 -5.76 21.16
CA ASN A 211 -0.77 -6.39 22.45
C ASN A 211 -0.83 -5.38 23.61
N ASN A 212 -0.06 -4.29 23.49
CA ASN A 212 0.01 -3.23 24.50
C ASN A 212 -1.14 -2.21 24.37
N THR A 213 -2.02 -2.37 23.38
CA THR A 213 -3.11 -1.44 23.11
C THR A 213 -4.47 -2.15 23.11
N LYS A 214 -5.55 -1.41 22.80
CA LYS A 214 -6.88 -2.01 22.65
C LYS A 214 -6.88 -2.90 21.40
N LYS A 215 -6.93 -4.20 21.62
CA LYS A 215 -6.91 -5.22 20.57
C LYS A 215 -8.11 -5.09 19.64
N GLU A 216 -7.85 -4.74 18.38
CA GLU A 216 -8.86 -4.82 17.32
C GLU A 216 -9.11 -6.28 16.91
N VAL A 217 -10.40 -6.64 16.81
CA VAL A 217 -10.85 -8.01 16.51
C VAL A 217 -10.38 -8.47 15.13
N SER A 218 -10.37 -7.56 14.15
CA SER A 218 -9.88 -7.78 12.78
C SER A 218 -8.45 -8.34 12.75
N SER A 219 -7.60 -7.79 13.62
CA SER A 219 -6.16 -8.04 13.67
C SER A 219 -5.82 -9.32 14.44
N ILE A 220 -6.73 -9.83 15.29
CA ILE A 220 -6.53 -11.09 16.03
C ILE A 220 -6.28 -12.24 15.05
N LYS A 221 -7.20 -12.43 14.09
CA LYS A 221 -7.11 -13.52 13.11
C LYS A 221 -5.84 -13.44 12.27
N PHE A 222 -5.40 -12.22 11.94
CA PHE A 222 -4.13 -12.02 11.25
C PHE A 222 -2.97 -12.52 12.11
N PHE A 223 -2.81 -11.99 13.32
CA PHE A 223 -1.68 -12.36 14.18
C PHE A 223 -1.71 -13.83 14.62
N GLU A 224 -2.86 -14.48 14.72
CA GLU A 224 -2.96 -15.91 14.99
C GLU A 224 -2.52 -16.79 13.81
N THR A 225 -2.65 -16.30 12.58
CA THR A 225 -2.40 -17.10 11.38
C THR A 225 -1.09 -16.81 10.67
N ILE A 226 -0.55 -15.60 10.78
CA ILE A 226 0.62 -15.15 10.00
C ILE A 226 1.86 -16.05 10.17
N ASP A 227 2.10 -16.58 11.37
CA ASP A 227 3.25 -17.45 11.66
C ASP A 227 3.00 -18.94 11.38
N THR A 228 1.83 -19.29 10.85
CA THR A 228 1.43 -20.70 10.63
C THR A 228 1.60 -21.10 9.17
N GLU A 229 1.76 -22.40 8.92
CA GLU A 229 1.75 -22.97 7.55
C GLU A 229 0.46 -22.64 6.79
N ARG A 230 -0.63 -22.35 7.52
CA ARG A 230 -1.91 -21.92 6.94
C ARG A 230 -1.79 -20.62 6.17
N PHE A 231 -0.97 -19.66 6.62
CA PHE A 231 -0.74 -18.41 5.90
C PHE A 231 0.03 -18.68 4.61
N THR A 232 1.13 -19.44 4.66
CA THR A 232 1.92 -19.80 3.47
C THR A 232 1.08 -20.55 2.44
N PHE A 233 0.31 -21.56 2.88
CA PHE A 233 -0.62 -22.29 2.01
C PHE A 233 -1.64 -21.36 1.34
N ARG A 234 -2.18 -20.41 2.10
CA ARG A 234 -3.13 -19.43 1.58
C ARG A 234 -2.49 -18.48 0.57
N LEU A 235 -1.27 -18.02 0.82
CA LEU A 235 -0.52 -17.19 -0.10
C LEU A 235 -0.24 -17.92 -1.41
N GLU A 236 0.22 -19.16 -1.35
CA GLU A 236 0.44 -19.99 -2.55
C GLU A 236 -0.84 -20.18 -3.35
N ARG A 237 -1.95 -20.46 -2.66
CA ARG A 237 -3.25 -20.56 -3.30
C ARG A 237 -3.69 -19.26 -3.96
N TRP A 238 -3.58 -18.14 -3.25
CA TRP A 238 -3.93 -16.82 -3.78
C TRP A 238 -3.06 -16.45 -4.99
N LEU A 239 -1.76 -16.77 -4.95
CA LEU A 239 -0.85 -16.61 -6.08
C LEU A 239 -1.28 -17.45 -7.29
N ALA A 240 -1.74 -18.69 -7.10
CA ALA A 240 -2.27 -19.51 -8.18
C ALA A 240 -3.60 -18.96 -8.75
N GLU A 241 -4.46 -18.42 -7.89
CA GLU A 241 -5.70 -17.74 -8.29
C GLU A 241 -5.39 -16.47 -9.11
N MET A 242 -4.43 -15.65 -8.69
CA MET A 242 -3.91 -14.49 -9.44
C MET A 242 -3.34 -14.90 -10.81
N SER A 243 -2.57 -16.00 -10.86
CA SER A 243 -2.07 -16.55 -12.13
C SER A 243 -3.20 -16.95 -13.07
N ALA A 244 -4.24 -17.61 -12.55
CA ALA A 244 -5.41 -17.99 -13.33
C ALA A 244 -6.17 -16.77 -13.88
N GLU A 245 -6.26 -15.69 -13.10
CA GLU A 245 -6.89 -14.43 -13.54
C GLU A 245 -6.10 -13.70 -14.60
N TYR A 246 -4.79 -13.61 -14.45
CA TYR A 246 -3.93 -13.03 -15.49
C TYR A 246 -4.10 -13.76 -16.83
N ILE A 247 -4.13 -15.10 -16.80
CA ILE A 247 -4.33 -15.90 -18.02
C ILE A 247 -5.71 -15.59 -18.64
N ASN A 248 -6.76 -15.49 -17.81
CA ASN A 248 -8.08 -15.07 -18.29
C ASN A 248 -8.03 -13.67 -18.93
N PHE A 249 -7.44 -12.69 -18.24
CA PHE A 249 -7.29 -11.31 -18.72
C PHE A 249 -6.58 -11.25 -20.08
N LYS A 250 -5.45 -11.96 -20.23
CA LYS A 250 -4.72 -12.05 -21.51
C LYS A 250 -5.53 -12.71 -22.61
N TRP A 251 -6.48 -13.58 -22.28
CA TRP A 251 -7.32 -14.28 -23.26
C TRP A 251 -8.61 -13.56 -23.62
N THR A 252 -9.15 -12.74 -22.71
CA THR A 252 -10.35 -11.92 -22.96
C THR A 252 -10.05 -10.66 -23.78
N SER A 253 -8.77 -10.27 -23.92
CA SER A 253 -8.31 -9.13 -24.73
C SER A 253 -7.45 -9.60 -25.95
N PRO A 254 -8.08 -10.06 -27.06
CA PRO A 254 -7.45 -10.83 -28.16
C PRO A 254 -6.47 -10.04 -29.07
N PRO A 255 -5.67 -10.71 -29.95
CA PRO A 255 -5.95 -12.01 -30.59
C PRO A 255 -4.86 -13.06 -30.44
N PHE A 256 -5.09 -14.06 -29.58
CA PHE A 256 -4.32 -15.28 -29.62
C PHE A 256 -5.07 -16.37 -30.42
N PRO A 257 -4.41 -17.04 -31.39
CA PRO A 257 -5.03 -18.05 -32.26
C PRO A 257 -5.11 -19.45 -31.61
N THR A 258 -4.83 -19.59 -30.31
CA THR A 258 -4.78 -20.89 -29.63
C THR A 258 -6.05 -21.16 -28.82
N PRO A 259 -6.34 -22.43 -28.45
CA PRO A 259 -7.48 -22.75 -27.60
C PRO A 259 -7.32 -22.09 -26.22
N ASN A 260 -8.41 -21.52 -25.71
CA ASN A 260 -8.44 -20.98 -24.34
C ASN A 260 -7.97 -22.05 -23.35
N PRO A 261 -6.96 -21.79 -22.50
CA PRO A 261 -6.40 -22.77 -21.58
C PRO A 261 -7.30 -22.98 -20.35
N ARG A 262 -8.61 -23.16 -20.55
CA ARG A 262 -9.61 -23.33 -19.48
C ARG A 262 -9.24 -24.44 -18.50
N ASP A 263 -8.73 -25.55 -19.01
CA ASP A 263 -8.28 -26.68 -18.18
C ASP A 263 -7.12 -26.28 -17.27
N LEU A 264 -6.16 -25.51 -17.77
CA LEU A 264 -5.04 -25.01 -16.97
C LEU A 264 -5.54 -24.02 -15.90
N ILE A 265 -6.47 -23.13 -16.26
CA ILE A 265 -7.07 -22.17 -15.32
C ILE A 265 -7.81 -22.91 -14.20
N ALA A 266 -8.58 -23.95 -14.54
CA ALA A 266 -9.25 -24.79 -13.57
C ALA A 266 -8.25 -25.57 -12.69
N LEU A 267 -7.18 -26.11 -13.28
CA LEU A 267 -6.10 -26.80 -12.58
C LEU A 267 -5.38 -25.88 -11.59
N LEU A 268 -5.04 -24.65 -11.98
CA LEU A 268 -4.39 -23.66 -11.11
C LEU A 268 -5.26 -23.33 -9.88
N ARG A 269 -6.57 -23.12 -10.09
CA ARG A 269 -7.52 -22.86 -9.00
C ARG A 269 -7.66 -24.04 -8.03
N ARG A 270 -7.49 -25.27 -8.53
CA ARG A 270 -7.63 -26.49 -7.72
C ARG A 270 -6.33 -26.92 -7.05
N TYR A 271 -5.20 -26.73 -7.72
CA TYR A 271 -3.89 -27.23 -7.33
C TYR A 271 -2.82 -26.13 -7.49
N PRO A 272 -2.53 -25.37 -6.42
CA PRO A 272 -1.61 -24.23 -6.49
C PRO A 272 -0.22 -24.55 -7.06
N ALA A 273 0.30 -25.75 -6.76
CA ALA A 273 1.59 -26.23 -7.25
C ALA A 273 1.70 -26.28 -8.79
N GLN A 274 0.57 -26.34 -9.52
CA GLN A 274 0.56 -26.33 -10.98
C GLN A 274 1.16 -25.03 -11.57
N ARG A 275 1.20 -23.94 -10.80
CA ARG A 275 1.82 -22.66 -11.17
C ARG A 275 3.30 -22.81 -11.56
N HIS A 276 4.01 -23.77 -10.99
CA HIS A 276 5.44 -23.97 -11.24
C HIS A 276 5.74 -24.90 -12.42
N THR A 277 4.71 -25.52 -13.02
CA THR A 277 4.89 -26.43 -14.15
C THR A 277 5.42 -25.70 -15.39
N PRO A 278 6.20 -26.35 -16.26
CA PRO A 278 6.67 -25.75 -17.51
C PRO A 278 5.51 -25.22 -18.37
N LYS A 279 4.39 -25.96 -18.42
CA LYS A 279 3.18 -25.55 -19.15
C LYS A 279 2.60 -24.25 -18.60
N ALA A 280 2.45 -24.12 -17.27
CA ALA A 280 1.95 -22.88 -16.68
C ALA A 280 2.89 -21.68 -16.92
N LYS A 281 4.21 -21.90 -16.84
CA LYS A 281 5.21 -20.85 -17.09
C LYS A 281 5.11 -20.24 -18.49
N LEU A 282 4.72 -21.02 -19.51
CA LEU A 282 4.50 -20.50 -20.86
C LEU A 282 3.36 -19.47 -20.90
N TYR A 283 2.23 -19.75 -20.22
CA TYR A 283 1.10 -18.83 -20.15
C TYR A 283 1.32 -17.66 -19.19
N LEU A 284 2.24 -17.81 -18.24
CA LEU A 284 2.66 -16.74 -17.32
C LEU A 284 3.84 -15.93 -17.86
N ALA A 285 4.19 -16.08 -19.14
CA ALA A 285 5.13 -15.17 -19.78
C ALA A 285 4.61 -13.72 -19.68
N GLY A 286 5.45 -12.82 -19.17
CA GLY A 286 5.08 -11.43 -18.90
C GLY A 286 4.20 -11.21 -17.66
N PHE A 287 3.93 -12.26 -16.87
CA PHE A 287 3.30 -12.09 -15.56
C PHE A 287 4.21 -11.20 -14.68
N PRO A 288 3.69 -10.10 -14.11
CA PRO A 288 4.50 -9.17 -13.34
C PRO A 288 5.00 -9.82 -12.04
N THR A 289 6.14 -9.35 -11.55
CA THR A 289 6.63 -9.78 -10.24
C THR A 289 5.73 -9.15 -9.17
N LEU A 290 5.01 -9.99 -8.43
CA LEU A 290 4.20 -9.54 -7.30
C LEU A 290 5.04 -9.59 -6.03
N GLU A 291 5.08 -8.50 -5.28
CA GLU A 291 5.69 -8.41 -3.95
C GLU A 291 4.59 -8.34 -2.89
N PRO A 292 4.22 -9.47 -2.26
CA PRO A 292 3.21 -9.46 -1.23
C PRO A 292 3.71 -8.71 0.01
N ARG A 293 2.88 -7.82 0.55
CA ARG A 293 3.14 -7.06 1.78
C ARG A 293 1.92 -7.08 2.67
N ILE A 294 2.13 -6.86 3.96
CA ILE A 294 1.09 -6.52 4.92
C ILE A 294 1.21 -5.03 5.20
N MET A 295 0.12 -4.30 5.03
CA MET A 295 0.10 -2.90 5.42
C MET A 295 -0.23 -2.80 6.90
N PHE A 296 0.65 -2.20 7.69
CA PHE A 296 0.34 -1.77 9.05
C PHE A 296 0.00 -0.29 9.01
N ARG A 297 -1.08 0.10 9.68
CA ARG A 297 -1.50 1.48 9.82
C ARG A 297 -1.61 1.85 11.29
N LEU A 298 -1.02 2.97 11.66
CA LEU A 298 -1.17 3.58 12.97
C LEU A 298 -2.46 4.41 12.97
N CYS A 299 -3.37 4.09 13.88
CA CYS A 299 -4.63 4.80 14.07
C CYS A 299 -4.63 5.43 15.47
N PRO A 300 -4.09 6.66 15.63
CA PRO A 300 -4.08 7.32 16.92
C PRO A 300 -5.52 7.51 17.40
N PRO A 301 -5.86 7.06 18.63
CA PRO A 301 -7.20 7.29 19.16
C PRO A 301 -7.46 8.79 19.19
N ALA A 302 -8.72 9.18 18.97
CA ALA A 302 -9.12 10.56 19.23
C ALA A 302 -8.68 10.95 20.65
N VAL A 303 -7.71 11.85 20.74
CA VAL A 303 -7.42 12.56 21.98
C VAL A 303 -8.76 13.18 22.39
N VAL A 304 -9.30 12.77 23.54
CA VAL A 304 -10.27 13.62 24.24
C VAL A 304 -9.48 14.90 24.46
N ASP A 305 -9.79 15.95 23.72
CA ASP A 305 -9.12 17.25 23.84
C ASP A 305 -9.11 17.62 25.32
N GLN A 306 -8.00 17.35 26.00
CA GLN A 306 -7.61 18.17 27.12
C GLN A 306 -7.16 19.45 26.46
N VAL A 307 -8.14 20.35 26.36
CA VAL A 307 -7.99 21.80 26.36
C VAL A 307 -6.58 22.16 26.81
N ILE A 308 -5.73 22.50 25.85
CA ILE A 308 -4.58 23.36 26.12
C ILE A 308 -5.06 24.74 25.73
N THR A 309 -5.62 25.42 26.74
CA THR A 309 -5.70 26.89 26.85
C THR A 309 -4.33 27.52 26.63
#